data_AF-A0A6L4ABL4-F1
#
_entry.id   AF-A0A6L4ABL4-F1
#
_cell.length_a   1.000
_cell.length_b   1.000
_cell.length_c   1.000
_cell.angle_alpha   90.00
_cell.angle_beta   90.00
_cell.angle_gamma   90.00
#
_symmetry.space_group_name_H-M   'P 1'
#
loop_
_entity.id
_entity.type
_entity.pdbx_description
1 polymer ?
#
loop_
_entity_poly.entity_id
_entity_poly.type
_entity_poly.pdbx_seq_one_letter_code
_entity_poly.pdbx_strand_id
1 'polypeptide(L)'
;MALCCKAVNCGWTKLRRMPISKWSVSSSASYNQRTLGGVMPKFGIPAFSANIEGVYRVTDYENSSTALMSDLLNYLATYVPWLMARRFANDPTPPAAPQADDFRAAVLFVDISGFTRLAQKLAEEGTGGAEKLTRILNDYFGQLINIITLHGGDVVKFAGDGLQAVWSTIATGEDLEIVTLRAAHCGLTVQKQLQNYQPTDGTRLSLRIGIGAGDVIAGNVGGVLKRWEFLLAGQPIGQMNEASELALPGQVVLSNEAWWLIEEQCRGEAVGPSGYILQEIPKPLPPRALPSTKLAPGSENALRSFVPAAITQRLQAGQVNFLAENRRVSVLFLQVNGLDESQQRDVANLQAVMQSLQNTLYR
;
A
#
# COMPACT_ATOMS: atom_id res chain seq x y z
N MET A 1 -13.02 7.53 11.81
CA MET A 1 -12.69 6.12 12.11
C MET A 1 -11.99 5.58 10.87
N ALA A 2 -10.65 5.52 10.86
CA ALA A 2 -9.91 5.01 9.71
C ALA A 2 -9.97 3.48 9.76
N LEU A 3 -10.70 2.87 8.82
CA LEU A 3 -10.76 1.41 8.71
C LEU A 3 -9.57 0.97 7.86
N CYS A 4 -8.56 0.38 8.50
CA CYS A 4 -7.68 -0.54 7.82
C CYS A 4 -8.36 -1.91 7.92
N CYS A 5 -9.05 -2.34 6.86
CA CYS A 5 -9.48 -3.73 6.76
C CYS A 5 -8.22 -4.56 6.53
N LYS A 6 -7.57 -4.96 7.63
CA LYS A 6 -6.49 -5.95 7.60
C LYS A 6 -7.15 -7.28 7.27
N ALA A 7 -7.13 -7.65 5.99
CA ALA A 7 -7.16 -9.04 5.61
C ALA A 7 -6.07 -9.78 6.41
N VAL A 8 -6.43 -10.97 6.84
CA VAL A 8 -5.87 -11.72 7.96
C VAL A 8 -4.37 -12.01 7.73
N ASN A 9 -3.61 -12.15 8.83
CA ASN A 9 -2.19 -12.55 8.89
C ASN A 9 -1.07 -11.53 8.57
N CYS A 10 -1.24 -10.24 8.86
CA CYS A 10 -0.04 -9.42 9.12
C CYS A 10 0.45 -9.65 10.56
N GLY A 11 1.47 -10.50 10.75
CA GLY A 11 2.13 -10.77 12.02
C GLY A 11 2.53 -9.53 12.80
N TRP A 12 1.82 -9.29 13.89
CA TRP A 12 2.27 -8.43 14.98
C TRP A 12 2.26 -9.24 16.27
N THR A 13 3.17 -10.21 16.40
CA THR A 13 3.52 -10.83 17.69
C THR A 13 4.42 -9.88 18.49
N LYS A 14 3.85 -8.80 19.04
CA LYS A 14 4.43 -8.08 20.20
C LYS A 14 3.46 -7.11 20.88
N LEU A 15 2.35 -7.63 21.38
CA LEU A 15 1.72 -7.09 22.58
C LEU A 15 1.68 -8.22 23.62
N ARG A 16 2.52 -8.09 24.65
CA ARG A 16 2.59 -9.00 25.79
C ARG A 16 1.18 -9.20 26.35
N ARG A 17 0.77 -10.46 26.52
CA ARG A 17 -0.41 -10.84 27.31
C ARG A 17 -0.33 -10.16 28.69
N MET A 18 -1.25 -9.25 28.99
CA MET A 18 -1.58 -8.88 30.36
C MET A 18 -2.90 -9.59 30.73
N PRO A 19 -2.98 -10.29 31.88
CA PRO A 19 -4.18 -11.01 32.27
C PRO A 19 -5.34 -10.06 32.60
N ILE A 20 -6.53 -10.45 32.15
CA ILE A 20 -7.81 -9.79 32.38
C ILE A 20 -8.20 -9.98 33.85
N SER A 21 -7.79 -9.06 34.73
CA SER A 21 -8.40 -8.97 36.07
C SER A 21 -8.30 -7.60 36.77
N LYS A 22 -7.77 -6.55 36.12
CA LYS A 22 -7.80 -5.19 36.68
C LYS A 22 -7.94 -4.12 35.60
N TRP A 23 -9.17 -3.75 35.28
CA TRP A 23 -9.47 -2.42 34.75
C TRP A 23 -10.59 -1.82 35.59
N SER A 24 -10.24 -0.81 36.40
CA SER A 24 -11.17 0.16 36.95
C SER A 24 -11.11 1.42 36.10
N VAL A 25 -12.27 1.92 35.66
CA VAL A 25 -12.39 3.19 34.95
C VAL A 25 -12.09 4.33 35.92
N SER A 26 -11.14 5.20 35.58
CA SER A 26 -11.00 6.52 36.20
C SER A 26 -10.79 7.59 35.13
N SER A 27 -11.67 8.58 35.08
CA SER A 27 -11.56 9.79 34.26
C SER A 27 -10.98 10.95 35.08
N SER A 28 -10.03 11.68 34.49
CA SER A 28 -9.63 13.07 34.81
C SER A 28 -8.43 13.41 33.93
N ALA A 29 -8.09 14.65 33.54
CA ALA A 29 -8.74 15.94 33.55
C ALA A 29 -8.10 16.76 32.40
N SER A 30 -8.84 17.73 31.87
CA SER A 30 -8.43 18.66 30.81
C SER A 30 -7.43 19.70 31.33
N TYR A 31 -6.41 20.07 30.52
CA TYR A 31 -5.57 21.24 30.81
C TYR A 31 -5.43 22.14 29.57
N ASN A 32 -5.43 23.45 29.84
CA ASN A 32 -5.80 24.53 28.93
C ASN A 32 -4.60 25.16 28.20
N GLN A 33 -4.84 25.65 26.99
CA GLN A 33 -3.86 26.27 26.08
C GLN A 33 -3.42 27.67 26.53
N ARG A 34 -2.20 28.08 26.12
CA ARG A 34 -1.84 29.48 25.88
C ARG A 34 -1.25 29.63 24.48
N THR A 35 -1.91 30.46 23.68
CA THR A 35 -1.47 30.99 22.39
C THR A 35 -0.51 32.15 22.60
N LEU A 36 0.57 32.18 21.83
CA LEU A 36 1.33 33.41 21.56
C LEU A 36 1.58 33.48 20.06
N GLY A 37 1.02 34.53 19.46
CA GLY A 37 1.24 34.90 18.07
C GLY A 37 2.65 35.46 17.89
N GLY A 38 3.26 35.12 16.75
CA GLY A 38 4.54 35.67 16.33
C GLY A 38 4.61 35.64 14.80
N VAL A 39 4.63 36.83 14.22
CA VAL A 39 4.91 37.08 12.80
C VAL A 39 6.36 36.68 12.52
N MET A 40 6.62 35.91 11.47
CA MET A 40 7.98 35.63 10.99
C MET A 40 8.20 36.06 9.53
N PRO A 41 9.43 36.46 9.17
CA PRO A 41 9.74 37.16 7.92
C PRO A 41 10.02 36.20 6.77
N LYS A 42 9.79 36.70 5.55
CA LYS A 42 10.18 36.06 4.29
C LYS A 42 11.70 35.98 4.18
N PHE A 43 12.25 34.76 4.10
CA PHE A 43 13.56 34.51 3.51
C PHE A 43 13.42 33.40 2.47
N GLY A 44 13.66 33.77 1.21
CA GLY A 44 13.77 32.83 0.11
C GLY A 44 15.22 32.33 -0.02
N ILE A 45 15.37 31.09 -0.50
CA ILE A 45 16.48 30.50 -1.28
C ILE A 45 16.06 29.04 -1.63
N PRO A 46 16.48 28.48 -2.79
CA PRO A 46 15.59 27.77 -3.71
C PRO A 46 15.42 26.27 -3.43
N ALA A 47 14.22 25.77 -3.70
CA ALA A 47 13.91 24.36 -3.74
C ALA A 47 14.54 23.71 -4.98
N PHE A 48 15.44 22.74 -4.76
CA PHE A 48 15.84 21.79 -5.78
C PHE A 48 14.67 20.83 -6.01
N SER A 49 13.84 21.16 -7.01
CA SER A 49 12.84 20.26 -7.59
C SER A 49 13.55 19.11 -8.30
N ALA A 50 13.55 17.93 -7.70
CA ALA A 50 13.90 16.71 -8.41
C ALA A 50 12.65 16.25 -9.18
N ASN A 51 12.71 16.45 -10.51
CA ASN A 51 11.79 16.01 -11.55
C ASN A 51 10.87 14.83 -11.19
N ILE A 52 9.62 15.15 -10.84
CA ILE A 52 8.45 14.27 -11.03
C ILE A 52 7.69 14.69 -12.31
N GLU A 53 8.16 15.68 -13.05
CA GLU A 53 7.51 16.24 -14.26
C GLU A 53 7.66 15.38 -15.54
N GLY A 54 8.16 14.14 -15.44
CA GLY A 54 8.58 13.35 -16.60
C GLY A 54 7.51 12.54 -17.34
N VAL A 55 6.27 12.42 -16.84
CA VAL A 55 5.28 11.46 -17.42
C VAL A 55 4.04 12.12 -18.04
N TYR A 56 3.80 13.42 -17.85
CA TYR A 56 2.65 14.09 -18.48
C TYR A 56 3.07 15.46 -19.02
N ARG A 57 3.45 15.52 -20.30
CA ARG A 57 3.47 16.80 -21.04
C ARG A 57 2.03 17.21 -21.29
N VAL A 58 1.57 18.24 -20.58
CA VAL A 58 0.32 18.97 -20.89
C VAL A 58 0.65 19.94 -22.01
N THR A 59 0.16 19.67 -23.22
CA THR A 59 0.10 20.66 -24.30
C THR A 59 -1.35 21.11 -24.47
N ASP A 60 -1.48 22.43 -24.47
CA ASP A 60 -2.57 23.28 -24.95
C ASP A 60 -3.89 23.34 -24.16
N TYR A 61 -4.27 24.61 -23.94
CA TYR A 61 -5.34 25.10 -23.08
C TYR A 61 -6.66 25.15 -23.87
N GLU A 62 -7.42 24.04 -23.89
CA GLU A 62 -8.78 24.04 -24.43
C GLU A 62 -9.79 23.48 -23.41
N ASN A 63 -10.83 24.28 -23.12
CA ASN A 63 -11.96 24.04 -22.22
C ASN A 63 -11.64 23.69 -20.74
N SER A 64 -11.82 24.69 -19.87
CA SER A 64 -11.62 24.61 -18.40
C SER A 64 -12.33 23.43 -17.71
N SER A 65 -13.53 23.04 -18.17
CA SER A 65 -14.28 21.92 -17.58
C SER A 65 -13.74 20.53 -17.97
N THR A 66 -13.13 20.38 -19.15
CA THR A 66 -12.57 19.11 -19.61
C THR A 66 -11.19 18.86 -19.00
N ALA A 67 -10.38 19.92 -18.84
CA ALA A 67 -9.09 19.85 -18.17
C ALA A 67 -9.23 19.47 -16.68
N LEU A 68 -10.16 20.11 -15.96
CA LEU A 68 -10.43 19.78 -14.55
C LEU A 68 -10.93 18.34 -14.38
N MET A 69 -11.73 17.84 -15.33
CA MET A 69 -12.26 16.48 -15.31
C MET A 69 -11.17 15.43 -15.64
N SER A 70 -10.24 15.76 -16.55
CA SER A 70 -9.05 14.92 -16.79
C SER A 70 -8.11 14.87 -15.58
N ASP A 71 -7.94 15.98 -14.87
CA ASP A 71 -7.09 16.04 -13.68
C ASP A 71 -7.65 15.19 -12.54
N LEU A 72 -8.95 15.33 -12.25
CA LEU A 72 -9.63 14.54 -11.23
C LEU A 72 -9.57 13.03 -11.50
N LEU A 73 -9.74 12.62 -12.76
CA LEU A 73 -9.64 11.22 -13.16
C LEU A 73 -8.23 10.67 -12.91
N ASN A 74 -7.20 11.45 -13.26
CA ASN A 74 -5.80 11.09 -13.00
C ASN A 74 -5.52 10.99 -11.50
N TYR A 75 -6.03 11.93 -10.68
CA TYR A 75 -5.89 11.84 -9.23
C TYR A 75 -6.61 10.63 -8.64
N LEU A 76 -7.83 10.33 -9.08
CA LEU A 76 -8.54 9.13 -8.60
C LEU A 76 -7.78 7.85 -8.93
N ALA A 77 -7.15 7.79 -10.12
CA ALA A 77 -6.35 6.66 -10.53
C ALA A 77 -5.14 6.40 -9.62
N THR A 78 -4.58 7.43 -8.96
CA THR A 78 -3.44 7.24 -8.03
C THR A 78 -3.84 6.59 -6.70
N TYR A 79 -5.14 6.49 -6.40
CA TYR A 79 -5.66 5.86 -5.18
C TYR A 79 -6.08 4.40 -5.38
N VAL A 80 -5.96 3.86 -6.59
CA VAL A 80 -6.32 2.47 -6.90
C VAL A 80 -5.13 1.74 -7.55
N PRO A 81 -5.06 0.41 -7.41
CA PRO A 81 -4.07 -0.40 -8.13
C PRO A 81 -4.23 -0.27 -9.65
N TRP A 82 -3.14 -0.43 -10.37
CA TRP A 82 -3.10 -0.42 -11.83
C TRP A 82 -4.02 -1.48 -12.44
N LEU A 83 -4.14 -2.66 -11.84
CA LEU A 83 -5.10 -3.72 -12.23
C LEU A 83 -6.53 -3.18 -12.30
N MET A 84 -6.91 -2.36 -11.32
CA MET A 84 -8.23 -1.72 -11.30
C MET A 84 -8.37 -0.63 -12.35
N ALA A 85 -7.36 0.23 -12.48
CA ALA A 85 -7.35 1.26 -13.51
C ALA A 85 -7.47 0.63 -14.91
N ARG A 86 -6.73 -0.45 -15.19
CA ARG A 86 -6.81 -1.19 -16.45
C ARG A 86 -8.18 -1.81 -16.66
N ARG A 87 -8.77 -2.42 -15.63
CA ARG A 87 -10.13 -2.94 -15.69
C ARG A 87 -11.11 -1.84 -16.11
N PHE A 88 -11.05 -0.67 -15.46
CA PHE A 88 -11.97 0.42 -15.73
C PHE A 88 -11.70 1.18 -17.03
N ALA A 89 -10.48 1.11 -17.56
CA ALA A 89 -10.20 1.57 -18.91
C ALA A 89 -10.86 0.68 -19.98
N ASN A 90 -10.99 -0.63 -19.73
CA ASN A 90 -11.65 -1.56 -20.64
C ASN A 90 -13.18 -1.57 -20.46
N ASP A 91 -13.65 -1.51 -19.21
CA ASP A 91 -15.07 -1.44 -18.85
C ASP A 91 -15.27 -0.37 -17.76
N PRO A 92 -15.76 0.83 -18.10
CA PRO A 92 -15.92 1.93 -17.15
C PRO A 92 -17.10 1.72 -16.18
N THR A 93 -17.80 0.58 -16.24
CA THR A 93 -18.97 0.31 -15.41
C THR A 93 -18.55 0.06 -13.95
N PRO A 94 -19.11 0.80 -12.98
CA PRO A 94 -18.89 0.51 -11.57
C PRO A 94 -19.37 -0.91 -11.21
N PRO A 95 -18.72 -1.60 -10.26
CA PRO A 95 -19.20 -2.90 -9.81
C PRO A 95 -20.62 -2.79 -9.23
N ALA A 96 -21.48 -3.72 -9.65
CA ALA A 96 -22.85 -3.86 -9.14
C ALA A 96 -23.02 -5.07 -8.20
N ALA A 97 -22.07 -6.00 -8.23
CA ALA A 97 -22.04 -7.24 -7.48
C ALA A 97 -20.57 -7.58 -7.15
N PRO A 98 -20.30 -8.43 -6.14
CA PRO A 98 -18.95 -8.90 -5.89
C PRO A 98 -18.41 -9.62 -7.12
N GLN A 99 -17.13 -9.39 -7.39
CA GLN A 99 -16.41 -9.94 -8.54
C GLN A 99 -15.08 -10.51 -8.06
N ALA A 100 -14.59 -11.53 -8.75
CA ALA A 100 -13.29 -12.13 -8.49
C ALA A 100 -12.69 -12.62 -9.80
N ASP A 101 -11.44 -12.23 -10.04
CA ASP A 101 -10.62 -12.68 -11.16
C ASP A 101 -9.49 -13.53 -10.60
N ASP A 102 -9.30 -14.72 -11.19
CA ASP A 102 -8.26 -15.66 -10.80
C ASP A 102 -7.06 -15.55 -11.76
N PHE A 103 -5.86 -15.41 -11.22
CA PHE A 103 -4.63 -15.41 -11.99
C PHE A 103 -3.44 -15.84 -11.15
N ARG A 104 -2.30 -16.11 -11.81
CA ARG A 104 -1.04 -16.41 -11.14
C ARG A 104 -0.24 -15.12 -10.93
N ALA A 105 0.40 -14.99 -9.79
CA ALA A 105 1.23 -13.82 -9.49
C ALA A 105 2.29 -14.11 -8.44
N ALA A 106 3.32 -13.26 -8.45
CA ALA A 106 4.17 -13.05 -7.29
C ALA A 106 3.66 -11.84 -6.50
N VAL A 107 3.71 -11.93 -5.17
CA VAL A 107 3.33 -10.85 -4.26
C VAL A 107 4.50 -10.51 -3.34
N LEU A 108 4.62 -9.23 -3.03
CA LEU A 108 5.70 -8.70 -2.19
C LEU A 108 5.10 -7.82 -1.11
N PHE A 109 5.55 -8.01 0.12
CA PHE A 109 5.29 -7.10 1.22
C PHE A 109 6.59 -6.47 1.70
N VAL A 110 6.60 -5.14 1.77
CA VAL A 110 7.68 -4.37 2.39
C VAL A 110 7.17 -3.86 3.72
N ASP A 111 7.87 -4.17 4.80
CA ASP A 111 7.61 -3.63 6.13
C ASP A 111 8.74 -2.69 6.56
N ILE A 112 8.42 -1.42 6.85
CA ILE A 112 9.42 -0.40 7.17
C ILE A 112 9.79 -0.47 8.66
N SER A 113 10.93 -1.07 8.92
CA SER A 113 11.52 -1.14 10.26
C SER A 113 12.00 0.23 10.74
N GLY A 114 11.60 0.61 11.95
CA GLY A 114 11.96 1.88 12.60
C GLY A 114 10.94 3.00 12.40
N PHE A 115 9.98 2.84 11.49
CA PHE A 115 8.98 3.86 11.20
C PHE A 115 8.09 4.19 12.40
N THR A 116 7.54 3.18 13.08
CA THR A 116 6.67 3.40 14.25
C THR A 116 7.37 4.25 15.32
N ARG A 117 8.68 4.06 15.53
CA ARG A 117 9.48 4.87 16.48
C ARG A 117 9.65 6.31 15.99
N LEU A 118 9.92 6.50 14.70
CA LEU A 118 9.99 7.82 14.07
C LEU A 118 8.67 8.58 14.25
N ALA A 119 7.54 7.93 13.95
CA ALA A 119 6.22 8.52 14.05
C ALA A 119 5.90 8.96 15.48
N GLN A 120 6.24 8.14 16.49
CA GLN A 120 6.07 8.50 17.89
C GLN A 120 6.90 9.72 18.28
N LYS A 121 8.19 9.74 17.92
CA LYS A 121 9.09 10.86 18.20
C LYS A 121 8.58 12.16 17.58
N LEU A 122 8.16 12.13 16.31
CA LEU A 122 7.66 13.32 15.63
C LEU A 122 6.27 13.73 16.13
N ALA A 123 5.44 12.81 16.62
CA ALA A 123 4.13 13.17 17.20
C ALA A 123 4.26 14.10 18.41
N GLU A 124 5.35 14.00 19.18
CA GLU A 124 5.65 14.88 20.32
C GLU A 124 5.91 16.34 19.90
N GLU A 125 6.32 16.58 18.65
CA GLU A 125 6.59 17.91 18.10
C GLU A 125 5.32 18.64 17.60
N GLY A 126 4.13 18.06 17.79
CA GLY A 126 2.86 18.67 17.38
C GLY A 126 2.68 18.76 15.87
N THR A 127 2.18 19.90 15.36
CA THR A 127 1.90 20.10 13.93
C THR A 127 3.14 20.04 13.06
N GLY A 128 4.24 20.67 13.51
CA GLY A 128 5.52 20.64 12.78
C GLY A 128 6.10 19.23 12.65
N GLY A 129 5.85 18.36 13.65
CA GLY A 129 6.21 16.96 13.60
C GLY A 129 5.39 16.15 12.58
N ALA A 130 4.07 16.39 12.51
CA ALA A 130 3.19 15.75 11.54
C ALA A 130 3.59 16.10 10.09
N GLU A 131 3.95 17.37 9.83
CA GLU A 131 4.44 17.81 8.52
C GLU A 131 5.79 17.16 8.16
N LYS A 132 6.73 17.08 9.12
CA LYS A 132 8.02 16.38 8.91
C LYS A 132 7.80 14.90 8.60
N LEU A 133 6.96 14.23 9.37
CA LEU A 133 6.64 12.81 9.18
C LEU A 133 6.06 12.58 7.79
N THR A 134 5.12 13.43 7.36
CA THR A 134 4.50 13.36 6.03
C THR A 134 5.53 13.53 4.91
N ARG A 135 6.48 14.47 5.05
CA ARG A 135 7.56 14.66 4.07
C ARG A 135 8.44 13.43 3.96
N ILE A 136 8.92 12.91 5.10
CA ILE A 136 9.78 11.73 5.15
C ILE A 136 9.06 10.52 4.55
N LEU A 137 7.76 10.36 4.86
CA LEU A 137 6.92 9.31 4.29
C LEU A 137 6.81 9.42 2.78
N ASN A 138 6.50 10.60 2.26
CA ASN A 138 6.34 10.81 0.82
C ASN A 138 7.66 10.59 0.07
N ASP A 139 8.79 11.05 0.62
CA ASP A 139 10.10 10.85 0.00
C ASP A 139 10.51 9.37 -0.01
N TYR A 140 10.23 8.65 1.09
CA TYR A 140 10.57 7.25 1.22
C TYR A 140 9.65 6.35 0.37
N PHE A 141 8.33 6.50 0.51
CA PHE A 141 7.37 5.74 -0.29
C PHE A 141 7.43 6.11 -1.76
N GLY A 142 7.70 7.37 -2.11
CA GLY A 142 7.90 7.79 -3.51
C GLY A 142 9.03 7.00 -4.18
N GLN A 143 10.19 6.89 -3.52
CA GLN A 143 11.29 6.07 -4.02
C GLN A 143 10.92 4.58 -4.08
N LEU A 144 10.26 4.06 -3.06
CA LEU A 144 9.82 2.65 -3.03
C LEU A 144 8.87 2.32 -4.19
N ILE A 145 7.84 3.14 -4.40
CA ILE A 145 6.85 2.98 -5.48
C ILE A 145 7.54 3.09 -6.85
N ASN A 146 8.48 4.03 -7.00
CA ASN A 146 9.23 4.17 -8.25
C ASN A 146 10.03 2.90 -8.58
N ILE A 147 10.67 2.27 -7.60
CA ILE A 147 11.40 1.00 -7.80
C ILE A 147 10.40 -0.11 -8.17
N ILE A 148 9.31 -0.26 -7.42
CA ILE A 148 8.30 -1.30 -7.67
C ILE A 148 7.72 -1.18 -9.08
N THR A 149 7.28 0.01 -9.46
CA THR A 149 6.66 0.27 -10.76
C THR A 149 7.66 0.07 -11.91
N LEU A 150 8.93 0.47 -11.74
CA LEU A 150 10.00 0.23 -12.73
C LEU A 150 10.25 -1.26 -12.97
N HIS A 151 10.12 -2.08 -11.92
CA HIS A 151 10.24 -3.53 -12.00
C HIS A 151 8.94 -4.24 -12.42
N GLY A 152 7.87 -3.51 -12.76
CA GLY A 152 6.61 -4.06 -13.25
C GLY A 152 5.63 -4.49 -12.17
N GLY A 153 5.85 -4.08 -10.92
CA GLY A 153 4.93 -4.34 -9.82
C GLY A 153 3.80 -3.32 -9.79
N ASP A 154 2.60 -3.81 -9.44
CA ASP A 154 1.43 -2.99 -9.14
C ASP A 154 1.30 -2.81 -7.63
N VAL A 155 1.20 -1.56 -7.15
CA VAL A 155 1.04 -1.26 -5.72
C VAL A 155 -0.42 -1.42 -5.35
N VAL A 156 -0.70 -2.38 -4.47
CA VAL A 156 -2.07 -2.79 -4.16
C VAL A 156 -2.63 -1.97 -3.01
N LYS A 157 -1.88 -1.89 -1.91
CA LYS A 157 -2.28 -1.16 -0.71
C LYS A 157 -1.11 -0.86 0.20
N PHE A 158 -1.30 0.17 1.01
CA PHE A 158 -0.49 0.44 2.18
C PHE A 158 -1.14 -0.23 3.39
N ALA A 159 -0.34 -0.91 4.22
CA ALA A 159 -0.80 -1.60 5.42
C ALA A 159 -0.01 -1.09 6.63
N GLY A 160 -0.47 0.02 7.22
CA GLY A 160 0.25 0.71 8.29
C GLY A 160 1.53 1.34 7.74
N ASP A 161 2.67 0.83 8.21
CA ASP A 161 4.02 1.22 7.79
C ASP A 161 4.63 0.31 6.74
N GLY A 162 3.81 -0.58 6.15
CA GLY A 162 4.21 -1.42 5.03
C GLY A 162 3.45 -1.15 3.74
N LEU A 163 3.93 -1.77 2.66
CA LEU A 163 3.36 -1.69 1.32
C LEU A 163 3.27 -3.09 0.72
N GLN A 164 2.13 -3.41 0.11
CA GLN A 164 1.92 -4.63 -0.65
C GLN A 164 1.90 -4.35 -2.15
N ALA A 165 2.63 -5.17 -2.92
CA ALA A 165 2.67 -5.10 -4.38
C ALA A 165 2.48 -6.48 -5.02
N VAL A 166 2.06 -6.50 -6.29
CA VAL A 166 1.79 -7.72 -7.06
C VAL A 166 2.40 -7.64 -8.46
N TRP A 167 2.99 -8.74 -8.92
CA TRP A 167 3.43 -8.95 -10.30
C TRP A 167 2.55 -10.04 -10.92
N SER A 168 1.58 -9.60 -11.71
CA SER A 168 0.54 -10.46 -12.26
C SER A 168 0.89 -11.00 -13.65
N THR A 169 0.65 -12.29 -13.89
CA THR A 169 0.87 -12.91 -15.20
C THR A 169 -0.07 -12.32 -16.27
N ILE A 170 -1.29 -11.91 -15.91
CA ILE A 170 -2.23 -11.25 -16.84
C ILE A 170 -1.85 -9.81 -17.18
N ALA A 171 -0.97 -9.19 -16.38
CA ALA A 171 -0.47 -7.84 -16.64
C ALA A 171 0.56 -7.82 -17.78
N THR A 172 1.48 -8.77 -17.77
CA THR A 172 2.64 -8.78 -18.67
C THR A 172 2.61 -9.89 -19.72
N GLY A 173 1.76 -10.91 -19.54
CA GLY A 173 1.76 -12.15 -20.34
C GLY A 173 2.96 -13.05 -20.03
N GLU A 174 3.71 -12.78 -18.96
CA GLU A 174 4.85 -13.59 -18.54
C GLU A 174 4.41 -14.73 -17.62
N ASP A 175 5.20 -15.82 -17.60
CA ASP A 175 4.95 -16.96 -16.73
C ASP A 175 5.25 -16.64 -15.26
N LEU A 176 4.71 -17.47 -14.36
CA LEU A 176 4.84 -17.29 -12.90
C LEU A 176 6.31 -17.18 -12.46
N GLU A 177 7.20 -17.99 -13.04
CA GLU A 177 8.64 -17.95 -12.78
C GLU A 177 9.22 -16.56 -13.06
N ILE A 178 8.91 -15.97 -14.21
CA ILE A 178 9.45 -14.66 -14.62
C ILE A 178 8.92 -13.54 -13.73
N VAL A 179 7.62 -13.51 -13.43
CA VAL A 179 7.06 -12.49 -12.53
C VAL A 179 7.59 -12.63 -11.10
N THR A 180 7.90 -13.86 -10.66
CA THR A 180 8.55 -14.12 -9.37
C THR A 180 9.99 -13.62 -9.35
N LEU A 181 10.76 -13.87 -10.42
CA LEU A 181 12.11 -13.35 -10.56
C LEU A 181 12.14 -11.81 -10.61
N ARG A 182 11.13 -11.17 -11.22
CA ARG A 182 10.98 -9.71 -11.20
C ARG A 182 10.71 -9.17 -9.80
N ALA A 183 9.80 -9.80 -9.04
CA ALA A 183 9.51 -9.43 -7.66
C ALA A 183 10.76 -9.59 -6.77
N ALA A 184 11.49 -10.70 -6.91
CA ALA A 184 12.75 -10.96 -6.21
C ALA A 184 13.82 -9.90 -6.52
N HIS A 185 14.00 -9.57 -7.82
CA HIS A 185 14.93 -8.53 -8.24
C HIS A 185 14.51 -7.15 -7.71
N CYS A 186 13.20 -6.83 -7.74
CA CYS A 186 12.68 -5.61 -7.10
C CYS A 186 13.03 -5.58 -5.61
N GLY A 187 12.83 -6.69 -4.90
CA GLY A 187 13.15 -6.81 -3.48
C GLY A 187 14.62 -6.49 -3.18
N LEU A 188 15.56 -7.05 -3.95
CA LEU A 188 16.99 -6.74 -3.82
C LEU A 188 17.31 -5.27 -4.17
N THR A 189 16.68 -4.70 -5.18
CA THR A 189 16.87 -3.28 -5.54
C THR A 189 16.39 -2.37 -4.41
N VAL A 190 15.20 -2.64 -3.86
CA VAL A 190 14.63 -1.91 -2.72
C VAL A 190 15.55 -2.04 -1.50
N GLN A 191 15.97 -3.26 -1.16
CA GLN A 191 16.93 -3.51 -0.08
C GLN A 191 18.21 -2.70 -0.32
N LYS A 192 18.84 -2.77 -1.49
CA LYS A 192 20.08 -2.06 -1.78
C LYS A 192 19.96 -0.55 -1.68
N GLN A 193 18.87 0.04 -2.16
CA GLN A 193 18.71 1.49 -2.26
C GLN A 193 18.13 2.13 -1.00
N LEU A 194 17.25 1.43 -0.29
CA LEU A 194 16.48 1.98 0.82
C LEU A 194 16.84 1.39 2.19
N GLN A 195 17.68 0.35 2.25
CA GLN A 195 18.26 -0.06 3.52
C GLN A 195 19.12 1.08 4.09
N ASN A 196 18.96 1.35 5.39
CA ASN A 196 19.68 2.41 6.10
C ASN A 196 19.36 3.83 5.62
N TYR A 197 18.18 4.06 5.02
CA TYR A 197 17.72 5.41 4.75
C TYR A 197 17.72 6.24 6.04
N GLN A 198 18.33 7.43 5.99
CA GLN A 198 18.43 8.32 7.13
C GLN A 198 17.68 9.62 6.79
N PRO A 199 16.48 9.81 7.34
CA PRO A 199 15.86 11.13 7.33
C PRO A 199 16.75 12.12 8.09
N THR A 200 16.53 13.41 7.84
CA THR A 200 17.28 14.52 8.45
C THR A 200 17.23 14.56 9.98
N ASP A 201 16.40 13.73 10.63
CA ASP A 201 16.23 13.64 12.09
C ASP A 201 17.12 12.59 12.79
N GLY A 202 18.01 11.94 12.04
CA GLY A 202 18.97 10.95 12.55
C GLY A 202 18.39 9.57 12.83
N THR A 203 17.11 9.33 12.53
CA THR A 203 16.53 7.99 12.58
C THR A 203 17.07 7.16 11.42
N ARG A 204 17.25 5.86 11.61
CA ARG A 204 17.59 4.96 10.51
C ARG A 204 16.37 4.11 10.19
N LEU A 205 15.88 4.22 8.97
CA LEU A 205 14.86 3.33 8.44
C LEU A 205 15.54 2.14 7.76
N SER A 206 14.96 0.97 7.98
CA SER A 206 15.31 -0.25 7.28
C SER A 206 14.02 -0.94 6.85
N LEU A 207 14.13 -2.10 6.22
CA LEU A 207 12.99 -2.78 5.62
C LEU A 207 13.12 -4.29 5.76
N ARG A 208 11.98 -4.95 5.90
CA ARG A 208 11.85 -6.41 5.81
C ARG A 208 11.01 -6.69 4.58
N ILE A 209 11.46 -7.62 3.74
CA ILE A 209 10.73 -7.97 2.52
C ILE A 209 10.39 -9.45 2.55
N GLY A 210 9.10 -9.75 2.44
CA GLY A 210 8.58 -11.10 2.21
C GLY A 210 8.02 -11.23 0.80
N ILE A 211 8.25 -12.36 0.15
CA ILE A 211 7.77 -12.65 -1.21
C ILE A 211 7.09 -14.03 -1.22
N GLY A 212 5.90 -14.10 -1.81
CA GLY A 212 5.17 -15.35 -2.09
C GLY A 212 4.77 -15.42 -3.56
N ALA A 213 4.42 -16.61 -4.05
CA ALA A 213 4.05 -16.79 -5.47
C ALA A 213 3.09 -17.97 -5.68
N GLY A 214 2.13 -17.81 -6.59
CA GLY A 214 1.12 -18.84 -6.85
C GLY A 214 -0.18 -18.28 -7.40
N ASP A 215 -1.28 -19.00 -7.15
CA ASP A 215 -2.63 -18.60 -7.55
C ASP A 215 -3.17 -17.52 -6.61
N VAL A 216 -3.67 -16.44 -7.21
CA VAL A 216 -4.19 -15.25 -6.54
C VAL A 216 -5.60 -14.97 -7.08
N ILE A 217 -6.47 -14.61 -6.15
CA ILE A 217 -7.81 -14.11 -6.41
C ILE A 217 -7.79 -12.60 -6.19
N ALA A 218 -8.12 -11.82 -7.22
CA ALA A 218 -8.33 -10.38 -7.09
C ALA A 218 -9.83 -10.08 -7.12
N GLY A 219 -10.37 -9.56 -6.02
CA GLY A 219 -11.80 -9.40 -5.86
C GLY A 219 -12.24 -8.01 -5.41
N ASN A 220 -13.47 -7.67 -5.75
CA ASN A 220 -14.17 -6.48 -5.25
C ASN A 220 -15.32 -6.93 -4.32
N VAL A 221 -15.36 -6.41 -3.11
CA VAL A 221 -16.41 -6.70 -2.11
C VAL A 221 -16.95 -5.43 -1.44
N GLY A 222 -18.11 -5.53 -0.81
CA GLY A 222 -18.85 -4.42 -0.19
C GLY A 222 -19.94 -3.86 -1.11
N GLY A 223 -19.87 -2.58 -1.43
CA GLY A 223 -20.83 -1.87 -2.27
C GLY A 223 -21.93 -1.13 -1.49
N VAL A 224 -21.95 -1.18 -0.15
CA VAL A 224 -22.86 -0.33 0.66
C VAL A 224 -22.51 1.13 0.40
N LEU A 225 -23.52 1.95 0.07
CA LEU A 225 -23.34 3.35 -0.36
C LEU A 225 -22.35 3.50 -1.53
N LYS A 226 -22.30 2.53 -2.44
CA LYS A 226 -21.41 2.49 -3.62
C LYS A 226 -19.91 2.46 -3.27
N ARG A 227 -19.55 2.03 -2.05
CA ARG A 227 -18.17 1.91 -1.60
C ARG A 227 -17.68 0.47 -1.71
N TRP A 228 -16.71 0.22 -2.58
CA TRP A 228 -16.16 -1.09 -2.88
C TRP A 228 -14.71 -1.22 -2.40
N GLU A 229 -14.36 -2.37 -1.80
CA GLU A 229 -12.99 -2.67 -1.42
C GLU A 229 -12.38 -3.67 -2.39
N PHE A 230 -11.18 -3.38 -2.86
CA PHE A 230 -10.36 -4.30 -3.66
C PHE A 230 -9.47 -5.12 -2.73
N LEU A 231 -9.45 -6.43 -2.93
CA LEU A 231 -8.64 -7.36 -2.15
C LEU A 231 -7.89 -8.34 -3.06
N LEU A 232 -6.69 -8.71 -2.60
CA LEU A 232 -5.99 -9.89 -3.07
C LEU A 232 -6.10 -10.95 -1.99
N ALA A 233 -6.38 -12.18 -2.42
CA ALA A 233 -6.48 -13.37 -1.60
C ALA A 233 -5.74 -14.53 -2.29
N GLY A 234 -5.37 -15.54 -1.51
CA GLY A 234 -4.72 -16.75 -2.01
C GLY A 234 -3.52 -17.15 -1.16
N GLN A 235 -3.04 -18.38 -1.36
CA GLN A 235 -1.86 -18.91 -0.68
C GLN A 235 -0.63 -17.97 -0.74
N PRO A 236 -0.35 -17.26 -1.85
CA PRO A 236 0.77 -16.33 -1.91
C PRO A 236 0.74 -15.21 -0.87
N ILE A 237 -0.45 -14.80 -0.41
CA ILE A 237 -0.59 -13.77 0.62
C ILE A 237 -0.09 -14.29 1.98
N GLY A 238 -0.47 -15.51 2.34
CA GLY A 238 0.01 -16.18 3.55
C GLY A 238 1.52 -16.43 3.51
N GLN A 239 2.01 -16.99 2.39
CA GLN A 239 3.43 -17.22 2.13
C GLN A 239 4.29 -15.95 2.30
N MET A 240 3.85 -14.84 1.68
CA MET A 240 4.51 -13.55 1.75
C MET A 240 4.56 -12.99 3.18
N ASN A 241 3.47 -13.13 3.93
CA ASN A 241 3.42 -12.70 5.33
C ASN A 241 4.38 -13.52 6.20
N GLU A 242 4.37 -14.85 6.08
CA GLU A 242 5.30 -15.73 6.80
C GLU A 242 6.76 -15.43 6.47
N ALA A 243 7.08 -15.26 5.18
CA ALA A 243 8.42 -14.87 4.73
C ALA A 243 8.84 -13.52 5.32
N SER A 244 7.94 -12.53 5.37
CA SER A 244 8.22 -11.21 5.96
C SER A 244 8.45 -11.29 7.48
N GLU A 245 7.84 -12.24 8.18
CA GLU A 245 8.05 -12.47 9.62
C GLU A 245 9.42 -13.11 9.91
N LEU A 246 9.92 -13.96 9.01
CA LEU A 246 11.24 -14.57 9.08
C LEU A 246 12.37 -13.56 8.76
N ALA A 247 12.08 -12.53 7.98
CA ALA A 247 13.06 -11.53 7.57
C ALA A 247 13.53 -10.65 8.74
N LEU A 248 14.85 -10.55 8.92
CA LEU A 248 15.46 -9.50 9.74
C LEU A 248 15.52 -8.17 8.97
N PRO A 249 15.64 -7.02 9.65
CA PRO A 249 15.81 -5.74 8.97
C PRO A 249 16.97 -5.76 7.99
N GLY A 250 16.70 -5.38 6.74
CA GLY A 250 17.63 -5.42 5.62
C GLY A 250 17.63 -6.75 4.87
N GLN A 251 16.73 -7.69 5.13
CA GLN A 251 16.65 -8.97 4.40
C GLN A 251 15.46 -9.03 3.44
N VAL A 252 15.67 -9.77 2.37
CA VAL A 252 14.64 -10.21 1.40
C VAL A 252 14.48 -11.71 1.59
N VAL A 253 13.29 -12.15 1.96
CA VAL A 253 12.97 -13.56 2.17
C VAL A 253 11.88 -13.98 1.20
N LEU A 254 12.12 -15.09 0.51
CA LEU A 254 11.13 -15.77 -0.33
C LEU A 254 10.51 -16.91 0.47
N SER A 255 9.23 -17.19 0.27
CA SER A 255 8.64 -18.47 0.66
C SER A 255 9.26 -19.62 -0.13
N ASN A 256 9.06 -20.86 0.32
CA ASN A 256 9.50 -22.05 -0.40
C ASN A 256 8.98 -22.08 -1.84
N GLU A 257 7.70 -21.76 -2.04
CA GLU A 257 7.04 -21.79 -3.34
C GLU A 257 7.62 -20.75 -4.30
N ALA A 258 7.91 -19.54 -3.80
CA ALA A 258 8.56 -18.52 -4.59
C ALA A 258 10.02 -18.89 -4.89
N TRP A 259 10.74 -19.48 -3.94
CA TRP A 259 12.14 -19.89 -4.10
C TRP A 259 12.30 -20.98 -5.15
N TRP A 260 11.52 -22.07 -5.07
CA TRP A 260 11.62 -23.20 -6.00
C TRP A 260 11.33 -22.83 -7.45
N LEU A 261 10.56 -21.76 -7.69
CA LEU A 261 10.35 -21.24 -9.03
C LEU A 261 11.61 -20.61 -9.65
N ILE A 262 12.51 -20.07 -8.83
CA ILE A 262 13.62 -19.23 -9.30
C ILE A 262 15.00 -19.62 -8.74
N GLU A 263 15.12 -20.79 -8.10
CA GLU A 263 16.32 -21.18 -7.37
C GLU A 263 17.55 -21.34 -8.28
N GLU A 264 17.35 -21.73 -9.54
CA GLU A 264 18.43 -21.87 -10.52
C GLU A 264 19.02 -20.51 -10.94
N GLN A 265 18.26 -19.42 -10.79
CA GLN A 265 18.65 -18.05 -11.14
C GLN A 265 19.14 -17.23 -9.95
N CYS A 266 19.08 -17.79 -8.73
CA CYS A 266 19.32 -17.05 -7.49
C CYS A 266 20.43 -17.69 -6.64
N ARG A 267 20.97 -16.90 -5.70
CA ARG A 267 21.80 -17.38 -4.59
C ARG A 267 21.18 -16.92 -3.28
N GLY A 268 21.14 -17.84 -2.32
CA GLY A 268 20.48 -17.63 -1.05
C GLY A 268 20.69 -18.80 -0.10
N GLU A 269 20.14 -18.67 1.09
CA GLU A 269 20.24 -19.67 2.16
C GLU A 269 18.89 -19.87 2.83
N ALA A 270 18.61 -21.09 3.28
CA ALA A 270 17.37 -21.40 3.98
C ALA A 270 17.30 -20.65 5.33
N VAL A 271 16.12 -20.16 5.68
CA VAL A 271 15.82 -19.51 6.94
C VAL A 271 14.53 -20.06 7.53
N GLY A 272 14.61 -20.52 8.79
CA GLY A 272 13.47 -21.11 9.46
C GLY A 272 12.90 -22.33 8.73
N PRO A 273 11.61 -22.65 8.93
CA PRO A 273 10.98 -23.84 8.34
C PRO A 273 10.47 -23.65 6.90
N SER A 274 10.30 -22.40 6.45
CA SER A 274 9.49 -22.10 5.25
C SER A 274 9.98 -20.91 4.41
N GLY A 275 11.27 -20.56 4.47
CA GLY A 275 11.78 -19.48 3.63
C GLY A 275 13.26 -19.55 3.27
N TYR A 276 13.65 -18.69 2.34
CA TYR A 276 15.02 -18.52 1.86
C TYR A 276 15.40 -17.04 1.82
N ILE A 277 16.52 -16.69 2.43
CA ILE A 277 17.10 -15.34 2.35
C ILE A 277 17.75 -15.22 0.97
N LEU A 278 17.24 -14.29 0.16
CA LEU A 278 17.81 -13.95 -1.13
C LEU A 278 19.03 -13.05 -0.94
N GLN A 279 20.17 -13.48 -1.49
CA GLN A 279 21.43 -12.74 -1.42
C GLN A 279 21.80 -12.11 -2.77
N GLU A 280 21.58 -12.84 -3.87
CA GLU A 280 22.00 -12.40 -5.20
C GLU A 280 21.12 -12.99 -6.31
N ILE A 281 20.96 -12.23 -7.39
CA ILE A 281 20.48 -12.72 -8.69
C ILE A 281 21.60 -12.42 -9.70
N PRO A 282 22.44 -13.39 -10.08
CA PRO A 282 23.62 -13.14 -10.91
C PRO A 282 23.32 -12.56 -12.30
N LYS A 283 22.13 -12.88 -12.85
CA LYS A 283 21.67 -12.38 -14.15
C LYS A 283 20.31 -11.72 -13.99
N PRO A 284 20.26 -10.46 -13.52
CA PRO A 284 19.01 -9.76 -13.31
C PRO A 284 18.25 -9.53 -14.63
N LEU A 285 16.93 -9.66 -14.59
CA LEU A 285 16.08 -9.28 -15.71
C LEU A 285 16.09 -7.76 -15.92
N PRO A 286 16.01 -7.28 -17.18
CA PRO A 286 15.83 -5.86 -17.44
C PRO A 286 14.52 -5.35 -16.83
N PRO A 287 14.48 -4.11 -16.31
CA PRO A 287 13.25 -3.52 -15.81
C PRO A 287 12.17 -3.49 -16.89
N ARG A 288 10.91 -3.74 -16.48
CA ARG A 288 9.75 -3.75 -17.37
C ARG A 288 8.57 -3.16 -16.61
N ALA A 289 8.36 -1.86 -16.76
CA ALA A 289 7.24 -1.18 -16.14
C ALA A 289 5.89 -1.66 -16.70
N LEU A 290 4.84 -1.53 -15.90
CA LEU A 290 3.48 -1.74 -16.36
C LEU A 290 3.10 -0.73 -17.45
N PRO A 291 2.33 -1.13 -18.47
CA PRO A 291 1.97 -0.21 -19.54
C PRO A 291 1.03 0.89 -19.02
N SER A 292 1.16 2.10 -19.56
CA SER A 292 0.27 3.21 -19.22
C SER A 292 -1.18 2.87 -19.59
N THR A 293 -2.11 3.12 -18.66
CA THR A 293 -3.54 2.91 -18.88
C THR A 293 -4.23 4.22 -19.25
N LYS A 294 -4.93 4.28 -20.38
CA LYS A 294 -5.76 5.43 -20.76
C LYS A 294 -7.17 5.24 -20.24
N LEU A 295 -7.55 6.00 -19.21
CA LEU A 295 -8.90 5.97 -18.65
C LEU A 295 -9.85 6.82 -19.48
N ALA A 296 -11.03 6.27 -19.79
CA ALA A 296 -12.11 7.04 -20.41
C ALA A 296 -12.78 7.95 -19.35
N PRO A 297 -13.32 9.13 -19.72
CA PRO A 297 -14.06 9.99 -18.79
C PRO A 297 -15.18 9.28 -18.02
N GLY A 298 -15.82 8.26 -18.62
CA GLY A 298 -16.85 7.45 -17.97
C GLY A 298 -16.35 6.62 -16.77
N SER A 299 -15.03 6.43 -16.62
CA SER A 299 -14.42 5.60 -15.57
C SER A 299 -14.44 6.29 -14.19
N GLU A 300 -14.72 7.60 -14.14
CA GLU A 300 -14.67 8.38 -12.90
C GLU A 300 -15.55 7.78 -11.81
N ASN A 301 -16.80 7.45 -12.14
CA ASN A 301 -17.75 6.87 -11.18
C ASN A 301 -17.26 5.52 -10.63
N ALA A 302 -16.63 4.71 -11.48
CA ALA A 302 -16.11 3.42 -11.08
C ALA A 302 -14.90 3.58 -10.15
N LEU A 303 -13.99 4.52 -10.43
CA LEU A 303 -12.86 4.80 -9.54
C LEU A 303 -13.29 5.40 -8.20
N ARG A 304 -14.26 6.33 -8.20
CA ARG A 304 -14.81 6.94 -6.98
C ARG A 304 -15.33 5.91 -5.99
N SER A 305 -15.85 4.77 -6.46
CA SER A 305 -16.31 3.68 -5.61
C SER A 305 -15.20 3.08 -4.73
N PHE A 306 -13.93 3.23 -5.11
CA PHE A 306 -12.77 2.69 -4.40
C PHE A 306 -12.04 3.71 -3.52
N VAL A 307 -12.43 4.99 -3.62
CA VAL A 307 -11.78 6.09 -2.92
C VAL A 307 -12.70 6.63 -1.81
N PRO A 308 -12.23 6.79 -0.56
CA PRO A 308 -13.05 7.32 0.52
C PRO A 308 -13.66 8.69 0.19
N ALA A 309 -14.91 8.91 0.61
CA ALA A 309 -15.65 10.15 0.33
C ALA A 309 -14.91 11.43 0.79
N ALA A 310 -14.20 11.36 1.92
CA ALA A 310 -13.40 12.47 2.44
C ALA A 310 -12.25 12.87 1.49
N ILE A 311 -11.69 11.92 0.75
CA ILE A 311 -10.66 12.19 -0.25
C ILE A 311 -11.30 12.73 -1.52
N THR A 312 -12.36 12.08 -2.01
CA THR A 312 -13.01 12.48 -3.26
C THR A 312 -13.61 13.89 -3.21
N GLN A 313 -14.17 14.31 -2.06
CA GLN A 313 -14.65 15.68 -1.84
C GLN A 313 -13.51 16.71 -1.86
N ARG A 314 -12.34 16.38 -1.31
CA ARG A 314 -11.16 17.27 -1.36
C ARG A 314 -10.62 17.42 -2.77
N LEU A 315 -10.51 16.31 -3.50
CA LEU A 315 -10.07 16.32 -4.91
C LEU A 315 -11.01 17.17 -5.78
N GLN A 316 -12.33 17.03 -5.59
CA GLN A 316 -13.32 17.86 -6.27
C GLN A 316 -13.19 19.35 -5.93
N ALA A 317 -12.78 19.67 -4.71
CA ALA A 317 -12.51 21.04 -4.27
C ALA A 317 -11.12 21.57 -4.72
N GLY A 318 -10.37 20.82 -5.53
CA GLY A 318 -9.01 21.17 -5.95
C GLY A 318 -7.96 21.10 -4.84
N GLN A 319 -8.31 20.50 -3.69
CA GLN A 319 -7.44 20.39 -2.52
C GLN A 319 -6.59 19.11 -2.59
N VAL A 320 -5.63 19.10 -3.51
CA VAL A 320 -4.75 17.94 -3.77
C VAL A 320 -3.67 17.72 -2.70
N ASN A 321 -3.33 18.76 -1.94
CA ASN A 321 -2.36 18.64 -0.86
C ASN A 321 -2.94 17.87 0.34
N PHE A 322 -2.16 16.90 0.82
CA PHE A 322 -2.48 16.17 2.05
C PHE A 322 -2.35 17.09 3.26
N LEU A 323 -3.33 17.05 4.16
CA LEU A 323 -3.26 17.75 5.44
C LEU A 323 -2.68 16.81 6.49
N ALA A 324 -1.43 17.06 6.88
CA ALA A 324 -0.82 16.37 8.00
C ALA A 324 -1.56 16.78 9.29
N GLU A 325 -2.40 15.88 9.82
CA GLU A 325 -3.16 16.13 11.04
C GLU A 325 -2.84 15.12 12.13
N ASN A 326 -2.56 15.62 13.34
CA ASN A 326 -2.56 14.80 14.56
C ASN A 326 -3.93 14.92 15.21
N ARG A 327 -4.70 13.83 15.17
CA ARG A 327 -6.05 13.80 15.73
C ARG A 327 -6.28 12.59 16.64
N ARG A 328 -7.11 12.77 17.66
CA ARG A 328 -7.54 11.66 18.52
C ARG A 328 -8.57 10.81 17.76
N VAL A 329 -8.29 9.51 17.66
CA VAL A 329 -9.18 8.52 17.06
C VAL A 329 -9.26 7.29 17.94
N SER A 330 -10.42 6.62 17.90
CA SER A 330 -10.55 5.25 18.36
C SER A 330 -10.29 4.32 17.19
N VAL A 331 -9.35 3.39 17.36
CA VAL A 331 -8.99 2.39 16.35
C VAL A 331 -9.56 1.04 16.78
N LEU A 332 -10.25 0.38 15.86
CA LEU A 332 -10.77 -0.98 16.03
C LEU A 332 -10.11 -1.88 14.99
N PHE A 333 -9.39 -2.91 15.46
CA PHE A 333 -8.89 -3.98 14.61
C PHE A 333 -9.83 -5.18 14.74
N LEU A 334 -10.25 -5.72 13.59
CA LEU A 334 -11.10 -6.91 13.52
C LEU A 334 -10.34 -7.96 12.72
N GLN A 335 -10.21 -9.15 13.30
CA GLN A 335 -9.69 -10.33 12.62
C GLN A 335 -10.84 -11.32 12.45
N VAL A 336 -11.13 -11.68 11.21
CA VAL A 336 -12.18 -12.64 10.86
C VAL A 336 -11.51 -13.96 10.55
N ASN A 337 -11.70 -14.96 11.41
CA ASN A 337 -11.11 -16.29 11.20
C ASN A 337 -12.05 -17.19 10.40
N GLY A 338 -11.48 -18.23 9.77
CA GLY A 338 -12.26 -19.23 9.03
C GLY A 338 -12.64 -18.83 7.60
N LEU A 339 -11.95 -17.84 7.03
CA LEU A 339 -11.96 -17.54 5.60
C LEU A 339 -10.78 -18.28 4.98
N ASP A 340 -11.04 -19.20 4.05
CA ASP A 340 -10.02 -19.87 3.24
C ASP A 340 -9.81 -19.06 1.95
N GLU A 341 -8.84 -18.15 2.02
CA GLU A 341 -8.48 -17.22 0.95
C GLU A 341 -8.07 -17.90 -0.37
N SER A 342 -7.92 -19.24 -0.39
CA SER A 342 -7.58 -20.00 -1.59
C SER A 342 -8.78 -20.51 -2.40
N GLN A 343 -10.02 -20.30 -1.93
CA GLN A 343 -11.22 -20.78 -2.62
C GLN A 343 -12.13 -19.64 -3.10
N GLN A 344 -12.53 -19.71 -4.37
CA GLN A 344 -13.49 -18.76 -4.99
C GLN A 344 -14.85 -18.69 -4.24
N ARG A 345 -15.21 -19.75 -3.48
CA ARG A 345 -16.39 -19.79 -2.61
C ARG A 345 -16.39 -18.71 -1.52
N ASP A 346 -15.24 -18.17 -1.15
CA ASP A 346 -15.15 -17.20 -0.04
C ASP A 346 -15.36 -15.75 -0.44
N VAL A 347 -15.52 -15.45 -1.72
CA VAL A 347 -15.94 -14.10 -2.17
C VAL A 347 -17.31 -13.74 -1.60
N ALA A 348 -18.24 -14.70 -1.51
CA ALA A 348 -19.57 -14.48 -0.92
C ALA A 348 -19.50 -14.24 0.61
N ASN A 349 -18.61 -14.97 1.30
CA ASN A 349 -18.39 -14.79 2.74
C ASN A 349 -17.73 -13.43 3.03
N LEU A 350 -16.68 -13.08 2.28
CA LEU A 350 -16.03 -11.78 2.33
C LEU A 350 -16.99 -10.64 2.02
N GLN A 351 -17.87 -10.82 1.03
CA GLN A 351 -18.94 -9.89 0.71
C GLN A 351 -19.87 -9.66 1.90
N ALA A 352 -20.36 -10.73 2.52
CA ALA A 352 -21.27 -10.64 3.67
C ALA A 352 -20.59 -9.91 4.85
N VAL A 353 -19.35 -10.29 5.18
CA VAL A 353 -18.55 -9.64 6.22
C VAL A 353 -18.38 -8.14 5.92
N MET A 354 -17.97 -7.81 4.70
CA MET A 354 -17.73 -6.41 4.32
C MET A 354 -19.01 -5.58 4.36
N GLN A 355 -20.13 -6.10 3.86
CA GLN A 355 -21.42 -5.40 3.94
C GLN A 355 -21.87 -5.21 5.39
N SER A 356 -21.71 -6.20 6.26
CA SER A 356 -22.01 -6.04 7.69
C SER A 356 -21.17 -4.94 8.34
N LEU A 357 -19.87 -4.88 8.01
CA LEU A 357 -18.98 -3.83 8.49
C LEU A 357 -19.44 -2.45 7.99
N GLN A 358 -19.66 -2.30 6.69
CA GLN A 358 -20.07 -1.03 6.09
C GLN A 358 -21.42 -0.54 6.63
N ASN A 359 -22.42 -1.42 6.76
CA ASN A 359 -23.73 -1.08 7.33
C ASN A 359 -23.67 -0.68 8.82
N THR A 360 -22.66 -1.15 9.54
CA THR A 360 -22.45 -0.79 10.95
C THR A 360 -21.71 0.54 11.07
N LEU A 361 -20.73 0.79 10.19
CA LEU A 361 -19.79 1.90 10.30
C LEU A 361 -20.22 3.16 9.56
N TYR A 362 -20.99 3.05 8.47
CA TYR A 362 -21.39 4.19 7.63
C TYR A 362 -22.72 4.81 8.05
N ARG A 363 -23.17 4.53 9.28
CA ARG A 363 -24.40 5.09 9.85
C ARG A 363 -24.35 6.59 10.04
#